data_AF-A0A1S3M6B6-F1
#
_entry.id   AF-A0A1S3M6B6-F1
#
_cell.length_a   1.000
_cell.length_b   1.000
_cell.length_c   1.000
_cell.angle_alpha   90.00
_cell.angle_beta   90.00
_cell.angle_gamma   90.00
#
_symmetry.space_group_name_H-M   'P 1'
#
loop_
_entity.id
_entity.type
_entity.pdbx_description
1 polymer ?
#
loop_
_entity_poly.entity_id
_entity_poly.type
_entity_poly.pdbx_seq_one_letter_code
_entity_poly.pdbx_strand_id
1 'polypeptide(L)'
;MMFVAAENTPTSFKDFTLIMPAISVGNVGQLAVDLIVSTLNMCRVGYIHTDCLIPMAGNNPYATFTPENANDLSTNAEVYSSPELRLAVLQIRTPIIQTKSKKFCKLMVSWIKASGFSRTVVLSSSHAYQRDDQQLLGTPLRYLQTPSMQKVTGDRLKEMEWREMETVSTFPGVTDSERRLYIPGGGATKRLFTDSCAEDIPLHVVSVFQLG
;
A
#
# COMPACT_ATOMS: atom_id res chain seq x y z
N MET A 1 6.42 6.36 -14.99
CA MET A 1 6.99 5.66 -13.83
C MET A 1 7.69 4.45 -14.37
N MET A 2 8.92 4.23 -13.94
CA MET A 2 9.73 3.09 -14.34
C MET A 2 10.33 2.48 -13.08
N PHE A 3 10.18 1.18 -12.90
CA PHE A 3 10.97 0.45 -11.92
C PHE A 3 12.38 0.28 -12.48
N VAL A 4 13.38 0.66 -11.70
CA VAL A 4 14.79 0.53 -12.04
C VAL A 4 15.39 -0.50 -11.11
N ALA A 5 15.82 -1.61 -11.68
CA ALA A 5 16.47 -2.70 -10.97
C ALA A 5 17.81 -2.27 -10.37
N ALA A 6 18.16 -2.76 -9.19
CA ALA A 6 19.53 -2.74 -8.72
C ALA A 6 20.39 -3.71 -9.54
N GLU A 7 21.68 -3.41 -9.67
CA GLU A 7 22.63 -4.25 -10.41
C GLU A 7 22.64 -5.68 -9.86
N ASN A 8 22.68 -6.69 -10.75
CA ASN A 8 22.74 -8.12 -10.44
C ASN A 8 21.49 -8.77 -9.79
N THR A 9 20.33 -8.12 -9.77
CA THR A 9 19.08 -8.73 -9.27
C THR A 9 18.20 -9.27 -10.40
N PRO A 10 17.88 -10.58 -10.48
CA PRO A 10 16.89 -11.09 -11.42
C PRO A 10 15.49 -10.55 -11.04
N THR A 11 14.92 -9.73 -11.91
CA THR A 11 13.74 -8.89 -11.65
C THR A 11 12.42 -9.54 -12.06
N SER A 12 12.21 -10.80 -11.69
CA SER A 12 10.87 -11.39 -11.79
C SER A 12 10.21 -11.39 -10.43
N PHE A 13 9.17 -10.55 -10.28
CA PHE A 13 8.27 -10.60 -9.14
C PHE A 13 7.10 -11.57 -9.36
N LYS A 14 7.21 -12.46 -10.35
CA LYS A 14 6.17 -13.43 -10.65
C LYS A 14 5.89 -14.28 -9.41
N ASP A 15 4.62 -14.36 -9.07
CA ASP A 15 4.09 -15.06 -7.91
C ASP A 15 4.45 -14.46 -6.54
N PHE A 16 5.17 -13.35 -6.47
CA PHE A 16 5.46 -12.67 -5.21
C PHE A 16 4.19 -12.00 -4.67
N THR A 17 4.14 -11.84 -3.34
CA THR A 17 3.20 -10.90 -2.71
C THR A 17 3.86 -9.54 -2.57
N LEU A 18 3.21 -8.50 -3.09
CA LEU A 18 3.62 -7.12 -2.88
C LEU A 18 2.95 -6.56 -1.61
N ILE A 19 3.73 -5.97 -0.71
CA ILE A 19 3.23 -5.09 0.35
C ILE A 19 3.66 -3.67 0.01
N MET A 20 2.73 -2.71 0.08
CA MET A 20 3.04 -1.31 -0.17
C MET A 20 2.25 -0.38 0.77
N PRO A 21 2.79 0.79 1.13
CA PRO A 21 2.05 1.77 1.89
C PRO A 21 1.12 2.55 0.97
N ALA A 22 -0.04 2.90 1.49
CA ALA A 22 -0.70 4.12 1.06
C ALA A 22 -0.11 5.30 1.84
N ILE A 23 0.12 6.41 1.14
CA ILE A 23 0.43 7.68 1.80
C ILE A 23 -0.89 8.23 2.34
N SER A 24 -1.14 7.96 3.62
CA SER A 24 -2.34 8.31 4.38
C SER A 24 -1.98 8.91 5.74
N VAL A 25 -2.99 9.33 6.51
CA VAL A 25 -2.80 10.00 7.82
C VAL A 25 -1.82 9.26 8.73
N GLY A 26 -0.93 10.01 9.37
CA GLY A 26 0.00 9.50 10.38
C GLY A 26 1.05 8.53 9.85
N ASN A 27 1.19 8.40 8.51
CA ASN A 27 2.22 7.60 7.85
C ASN A 27 2.24 6.12 8.30
N VAL A 28 1.12 5.59 8.80
CA VAL A 28 1.05 4.25 9.39
C VAL A 28 1.53 3.18 8.42
N GLY A 29 1.07 3.24 7.16
CA GLY A 29 1.49 2.29 6.15
C GLY A 29 3.01 2.34 5.90
N GLN A 30 3.59 3.53 5.87
CA GLN A 30 5.02 3.73 5.62
C GLN A 30 5.86 3.21 6.80
N LEU A 31 5.43 3.47 8.04
CA LEU A 31 6.09 2.97 9.26
C LEU A 31 5.95 1.45 9.38
N ALA A 32 4.79 0.89 9.03
CA ALA A 32 4.57 -0.56 9.04
C ALA A 32 5.49 -1.25 8.02
N VAL A 33 5.64 -0.67 6.83
CA VAL A 33 6.60 -1.16 5.83
C VAL A 33 8.04 -1.04 6.31
N ASP A 34 8.43 0.08 6.95
CA ASP A 34 9.76 0.23 7.55
C ASP A 34 10.07 -0.90 8.53
N LEU A 35 9.10 -1.25 9.39
CA LEU A 35 9.25 -2.32 10.35
C LEU A 35 9.39 -3.68 9.68
N ILE A 36 8.61 -3.97 8.63
CA ILE A 36 8.70 -5.22 7.86
C ILE A 36 10.08 -5.35 7.22
N VAL A 37 10.53 -4.32 6.52
CA VAL A 37 11.84 -4.32 5.83
C VAL A 37 12.98 -4.54 6.82
N SER A 38 12.95 -3.81 7.95
CA SER A 38 13.98 -3.91 9.00
C SER A 38 13.96 -5.27 9.70
N THR A 39 12.77 -5.77 10.08
CA THR A 39 12.62 -7.02 10.83
C THR A 39 12.99 -8.25 10.01
N LEU A 40 12.65 -8.24 8.70
CA LEU A 40 12.98 -9.33 7.78
C LEU A 40 14.35 -9.15 7.11
N ASN A 41 15.10 -8.12 7.48
CA ASN A 41 16.40 -7.76 6.90
C ASN A 41 16.41 -7.81 5.37
N MET A 42 15.38 -7.21 4.74
CA MET A 42 15.15 -7.35 3.30
C MET A 42 16.19 -6.57 2.50
N CYS A 43 16.63 -7.14 1.38
CA CYS A 43 17.58 -6.48 0.48
C CYS A 43 16.85 -5.55 -0.49
N ARG A 44 17.42 -4.37 -0.74
CA ARG A 44 16.94 -3.45 -1.78
C ARG A 44 17.23 -4.06 -3.15
N VAL A 45 16.19 -4.16 -3.99
CA VAL A 45 16.26 -4.74 -5.35
C VAL A 45 16.03 -3.72 -6.45
N GLY A 46 15.73 -2.47 -6.09
CA GLY A 46 15.56 -1.38 -7.05
C GLY A 46 14.78 -0.21 -6.46
N TYR A 47 14.41 0.72 -7.33
CA TYR A 47 13.65 1.92 -6.96
C TYR A 47 12.62 2.32 -8.03
N ILE A 48 11.66 3.15 -7.64
CA ILE A 48 10.62 3.64 -8.52
C ILE A 48 10.98 5.05 -8.98
N HIS A 49 11.34 5.19 -10.26
CA HIS A 49 11.56 6.49 -10.87
C HIS A 49 10.24 7.10 -11.35
N THR A 50 9.83 8.22 -10.75
CA THR A 50 8.58 8.91 -11.10
C THR A 50 8.64 10.40 -10.80
N ASP A 51 7.96 11.19 -11.63
CA ASP A 51 7.79 12.64 -11.44
C ASP A 51 6.60 13.00 -10.53
N CYS A 52 5.95 11.99 -9.95
CA CYS A 52 4.75 12.15 -9.12
C CYS A 52 5.05 12.29 -7.62
N LEU A 53 6.27 11.98 -7.19
CA LEU A 53 6.72 12.06 -5.80
C LEU A 53 7.67 13.24 -5.65
N ILE A 54 7.71 13.84 -4.45
CA ILE A 54 8.73 14.84 -4.15
C ILE A 54 10.11 14.16 -4.20
N PRO A 55 11.12 14.74 -4.90
CA PRO A 55 12.47 14.22 -4.92
C PRO A 55 13.08 14.20 -3.51
N MET A 56 13.77 13.11 -3.17
CA MET A 56 14.49 12.98 -1.91
C MET A 56 15.68 12.07 -2.11
N ALA A 57 16.77 12.42 -1.42
CA ALA A 57 17.99 11.64 -1.28
C ALA A 57 18.46 11.74 0.16
N GLY A 58 18.90 10.65 0.74
CA GLY A 58 19.41 10.61 2.11
C GLY A 58 20.17 9.33 2.42
N ASN A 59 20.66 9.19 3.64
CA ASN A 59 21.35 7.98 4.07
C ASN A 59 20.39 6.78 4.13
N ASN A 60 20.93 5.57 3.94
CA ASN A 60 20.18 4.34 4.11
C ASN A 60 19.62 4.23 5.54
N PRO A 61 18.29 4.25 5.72
CA PRO A 61 17.66 4.17 7.04
C PRO A 61 17.69 2.77 7.66
N TYR A 62 18.05 1.76 6.88
CA TYR A 62 18.22 0.37 7.31
C TYR A 62 19.70 -0.01 7.44
N ALA A 63 20.62 0.96 7.40
CA ALA A 63 22.03 0.70 7.65
C ALA A 63 22.19 0.13 9.06
N THR A 64 22.32 -1.19 9.15
CA THR A 64 22.79 -1.89 10.35
C THR A 64 24.32 -1.79 10.41
N PHE A 65 24.94 -2.19 11.52
CA PHE A 65 26.40 -2.12 11.73
C PHE A 65 27.25 -2.91 10.71
N THR A 66 26.64 -3.53 9.70
CA THR A 66 27.32 -4.16 8.57
C THR A 66 27.71 -3.12 7.50
N PRO A 67 29.00 -3.00 7.15
CA PRO A 67 29.51 -1.93 6.29
C PRO A 67 29.06 -1.99 4.82
N GLU A 68 28.44 -3.09 4.37
CA GLU A 68 28.11 -3.31 2.96
C GLU A 68 27.06 -2.33 2.41
N ASN A 69 26.09 -1.90 3.24
CA ASN A 69 24.98 -1.05 2.80
C ASN A 69 24.95 0.33 3.47
N ALA A 70 25.97 0.66 4.28
CA ALA A 70 26.02 1.91 5.05
C ALA A 70 26.21 3.16 4.18
N ASN A 71 26.85 2.99 3.01
CA ASN A 71 27.10 4.07 2.05
C ASN A 71 25.99 4.21 0.99
N ASP A 72 24.95 3.36 1.06
CA ASP A 72 23.87 3.40 0.08
C ASP A 72 23.00 4.64 0.27
N LEU A 73 22.75 5.34 -0.83
CA LEU A 73 21.81 6.45 -0.85
C LEU A 73 20.38 5.90 -0.91
N SER A 74 19.52 6.30 0.04
CA SER A 74 18.08 6.05 -0.01
C SER A 74 17.37 7.15 -0.80
N THR A 75 16.34 6.76 -1.55
CA THR A 75 15.55 7.67 -2.40
C THR A 75 14.09 7.73 -1.95
N ASN A 76 13.25 8.44 -2.70
CA ASN A 76 11.85 8.65 -2.34
C ASN A 76 10.97 7.40 -2.44
N ALA A 77 11.30 6.42 -3.27
CA ALA A 77 10.52 5.19 -3.41
C ALA A 77 11.42 4.00 -3.82
N GLU A 78 11.52 3.01 -2.94
CA GLU A 78 12.46 1.89 -3.06
C GLU A 78 11.74 0.56 -2.92
N VAL A 79 12.21 -0.47 -3.63
CA VAL A 79 11.65 -1.81 -3.58
C VAL A 79 12.65 -2.74 -2.91
N TYR A 80 12.16 -3.45 -1.91
CA TYR A 80 12.89 -4.45 -1.14
C TYR A 80 12.29 -5.83 -1.43
N SER A 81 13.09 -6.88 -1.33
CA SER A 81 12.61 -8.24 -1.57
C SER A 81 13.21 -9.26 -0.61
N SER A 82 12.42 -10.27 -0.30
CA SER A 82 12.82 -11.51 0.36
C SER A 82 12.38 -12.67 -0.53
N PRO A 83 13.31 -13.25 -1.32
CA PRO A 83 13.00 -14.37 -2.21
C PRO A 83 12.50 -15.61 -1.45
N GLU A 84 13.04 -15.87 -0.26
CA GLU A 84 12.66 -16.99 0.60
C GLU A 84 11.16 -16.95 0.96
N LEU A 85 10.65 -15.75 1.28
CA LEU A 85 9.24 -15.53 1.61
C LEU A 85 8.38 -15.22 0.38
N ARG A 86 8.98 -15.11 -0.81
CA ARG A 86 8.34 -14.60 -2.04
C ARG A 86 7.63 -13.28 -1.79
N LEU A 87 8.29 -12.39 -1.05
CA LEU A 87 7.75 -11.11 -0.62
C LEU A 87 8.51 -9.97 -1.28
N ALA A 88 7.77 -9.00 -1.80
CA ALA A 88 8.29 -7.72 -2.24
C ALA A 88 7.64 -6.63 -1.40
N VAL A 89 8.41 -5.62 -1.02
CA VAL A 89 7.93 -4.51 -0.21
C VAL A 89 8.34 -3.22 -0.90
N LEU A 90 7.37 -2.43 -1.31
CA LEU A 90 7.61 -1.07 -1.80
C LEU A 90 7.57 -0.13 -0.61
N GLN A 91 8.63 0.64 -0.39
CA GLN A 91 8.64 1.74 0.56
C GLN A 91 8.55 3.07 -0.18
N ILE A 92 7.71 3.99 0.29
CA ILE A 92 7.62 5.36 -0.22
C ILE A 92 7.87 6.29 0.94
N ARG A 93 8.79 7.25 0.80
CA ARG A 93 9.25 8.15 1.88
C ARG A 93 8.82 9.60 1.70
N THR A 94 8.26 9.95 0.55
CA THR A 94 7.84 11.33 0.28
C THR A 94 6.37 11.40 -0.11
N PRO A 95 5.70 12.54 0.13
CA PRO A 95 4.32 12.70 -0.29
C PRO A 95 4.20 12.69 -1.82
N ILE A 96 3.01 12.30 -2.28
CA ILE A 96 2.63 12.42 -3.69
C ILE A 96 2.30 13.89 -3.97
N ILE A 97 2.83 14.42 -5.07
CA ILE A 97 2.47 15.74 -5.59
C ILE A 97 0.97 15.74 -5.89
N GLN A 98 0.20 16.58 -5.21
CA GLN A 98 -1.28 16.50 -5.20
C GLN A 98 -1.89 16.53 -6.60
N THR A 99 -1.39 17.40 -7.49
CA THR A 99 -1.83 17.52 -8.89
C THR A 99 -1.54 16.27 -9.74
N LYS A 100 -0.62 15.41 -9.28
CA LYS A 100 -0.19 14.17 -9.96
C LYS A 100 -0.72 12.90 -9.29
N SER A 101 -1.51 12.98 -8.23
CA SER A 101 -2.02 11.81 -7.49
C SER A 101 -2.75 10.80 -8.39
N LYS A 102 -3.63 11.28 -9.28
CA LYS A 102 -4.31 10.43 -10.26
C LYS A 102 -3.34 9.72 -11.23
N LYS A 103 -2.30 10.43 -11.67
CA LYS A 103 -1.24 9.88 -12.54
C LYS A 103 -0.44 8.82 -11.79
N PHE A 104 -0.08 9.09 -10.53
CA PHE A 104 0.62 8.16 -9.66
C PHE A 104 -0.14 6.83 -9.51
N CYS A 105 -1.43 6.87 -9.14
CA CYS A 105 -2.21 5.64 -8.96
C CYS A 105 -2.26 4.78 -10.22
N LYS A 106 -2.51 5.39 -11.38
CA LYS A 106 -2.51 4.67 -12.67
C LYS A 106 -1.16 4.00 -12.98
N LEU A 107 -0.07 4.74 -12.74
CA LEU A 107 1.28 4.25 -12.95
C LEU A 107 1.63 3.10 -11.99
N MET A 108 1.22 3.20 -10.72
CA MET A 108 1.37 2.14 -9.73
C MET A 108 0.64 0.87 -10.13
N VAL A 109 -0.65 0.98 -10.49
CA VAL A 109 -1.47 -0.16 -10.94
C VAL A 109 -0.86 -0.82 -12.19
N SER A 110 -0.40 -0.02 -13.14
CA SER A 110 0.27 -0.52 -14.35
C SER A 110 1.55 -1.29 -14.02
N TRP A 111 2.35 -0.79 -13.08
CA TRP A 111 3.58 -1.45 -12.64
C TRP A 111 3.30 -2.76 -11.90
N ILE A 112 2.31 -2.77 -10.99
CA ILE A 112 1.88 -3.98 -10.27
C ILE A 112 1.48 -5.08 -11.27
N LYS A 113 0.65 -4.71 -12.26
CA LYS A 113 0.19 -5.61 -13.33
C LYS A 113 1.36 -6.17 -14.15
N ALA A 114 2.24 -5.28 -14.61
CA ALA A 114 3.39 -5.66 -15.44
C ALA A 114 4.40 -6.53 -14.69
N SER A 115 4.50 -6.37 -13.36
CA SER A 115 5.43 -7.13 -12.51
C SER A 115 4.96 -8.56 -12.23
N GLY A 116 3.68 -8.88 -12.42
CA GLY A 116 3.15 -10.24 -12.27
C GLY A 116 3.01 -10.73 -10.83
N PHE A 117 2.82 -9.82 -9.87
CA PHE A 117 2.56 -10.18 -8.47
C PHE A 117 1.32 -11.08 -8.36
N SER A 118 1.38 -12.12 -7.52
CA SER A 118 0.21 -12.98 -7.26
C SER A 118 -0.84 -12.29 -6.41
N ARG A 119 -0.39 -11.43 -5.49
CA ARG A 119 -1.21 -10.72 -4.50
C ARG A 119 -0.58 -9.37 -4.19
N THR A 120 -1.41 -8.38 -3.91
CA THR A 120 -0.96 -7.06 -3.42
C THR A 120 -1.71 -6.71 -2.13
N VAL A 121 -0.98 -6.20 -1.14
CA VAL A 121 -1.51 -5.71 0.13
C VAL A 121 -1.11 -4.25 0.30
N VAL A 122 -2.09 -3.37 0.39
CA VAL A 122 -1.91 -1.94 0.65
C VAL A 122 -2.17 -1.68 2.13
N LEU A 123 -1.16 -1.18 2.83
CA LEU A 123 -1.27 -0.77 4.23
C LEU A 123 -1.68 0.71 4.30
N SER A 124 -2.81 1.00 4.93
CA SER A 124 -3.38 2.33 5.01
C SER A 124 -3.88 2.67 6.41
N SER A 125 -4.34 3.90 6.56
CA SER A 125 -4.93 4.44 7.77
C SER A 125 -6.02 5.43 7.41
N SER A 126 -6.91 5.68 8.37
CA SER A 126 -8.03 6.62 8.25
C SER A 126 -8.22 7.41 9.54
N HIS A 127 -8.75 8.62 9.45
CA HIS A 127 -9.01 9.46 10.61
C HIS A 127 -10.04 8.83 11.55
N ALA A 128 -9.64 8.60 12.81
CA ALA A 128 -10.51 7.99 13.82
C ALA A 128 -11.64 8.91 14.31
N TYR A 129 -11.49 10.24 14.19
CA TYR A 129 -12.50 11.22 14.62
C TYR A 129 -13.68 11.36 13.65
N GLN A 130 -13.57 10.79 12.44
CA GLN A 130 -14.65 10.74 11.46
C GLN A 130 -15.29 9.35 11.39
N ARG A 131 -15.09 8.52 12.43
CA ARG A 131 -15.74 7.22 12.52
C ARG A 131 -17.23 7.37 12.75
N ASP A 132 -18.01 6.49 12.15
CA ASP A 132 -19.41 6.29 12.52
C ASP A 132 -19.55 5.40 13.78
N ASP A 133 -20.75 5.32 14.34
CA ASP A 133 -21.03 4.53 15.54
C ASP A 133 -20.73 3.03 15.35
N GLN A 134 -20.89 2.50 14.12
CA GLN A 134 -20.59 1.09 13.82
C GLN A 134 -19.08 0.81 13.87
N GLN A 135 -18.27 1.81 13.51
CA GLN A 135 -16.81 1.79 13.53
C GLN A 135 -16.19 1.99 14.92
N LEU A 136 -16.99 2.37 15.91
CA LEU A 136 -16.58 2.39 17.32
C LEU A 136 -16.63 1.00 17.98
N LEU A 137 -17.37 0.07 17.39
CA LEU A 137 -17.57 -1.28 17.93
C LEU A 137 -16.57 -2.29 17.33
N GLY A 138 -15.90 -3.05 18.20
CA GLY A 138 -14.99 -4.13 17.81
C GLY A 138 -13.59 -3.63 17.41
N THR A 139 -12.94 -4.38 16.52
CA THR A 139 -11.59 -4.05 16.05
C THR A 139 -11.56 -2.72 15.26
N PRO A 140 -10.53 -1.87 15.42
CA PRO A 140 -10.35 -0.67 14.61
C PRO A 140 -9.76 -0.98 13.22
N LEU A 141 -9.47 -2.25 12.92
CA LEU A 141 -8.99 -2.69 11.62
C LEU A 141 -10.16 -2.87 10.65
N ARG A 142 -9.99 -2.37 9.44
CA ARG A 142 -10.89 -2.56 8.30
C ARG A 142 -10.13 -3.07 7.10
N TYR A 143 -10.77 -3.90 6.29
CA TYR A 143 -10.19 -4.32 5.02
C TYR A 143 -11.08 -3.95 3.83
N LEU A 144 -10.45 -3.86 2.66
CA LEU A 144 -11.12 -3.88 1.36
C LEU A 144 -10.48 -4.97 0.51
N GLN A 145 -11.25 -5.54 -0.41
CA GLN A 145 -10.76 -6.54 -1.34
C GLN A 145 -11.27 -6.28 -2.75
N THR A 146 -10.39 -6.39 -3.74
CA THR A 146 -10.83 -6.35 -5.13
C THR A 146 -11.56 -7.65 -5.47
N PRO A 147 -12.43 -7.66 -6.50
CA PRO A 147 -13.09 -8.89 -6.95
C PRO A 147 -12.08 -9.99 -7.33
N SER A 148 -10.96 -9.62 -7.96
CA SER A 148 -9.88 -10.56 -8.27
C SER A 148 -9.28 -11.17 -7.00
N MET A 149 -9.10 -10.38 -5.95
CA MET A 149 -8.50 -10.86 -4.70
C MET A 149 -9.45 -11.78 -3.95
N GLN A 150 -10.75 -11.48 -3.95
CA GLN A 150 -11.77 -12.34 -3.34
C GLN A 150 -11.76 -13.76 -3.92
N LYS A 151 -11.55 -13.90 -5.23
CA LYS A 151 -11.39 -15.22 -5.88
C LYS A 151 -10.17 -16.00 -5.36
N VAL A 152 -9.12 -15.28 -4.96
CA VAL A 152 -7.85 -15.84 -4.48
C VAL A 152 -7.90 -16.20 -2.99
N THR A 153 -8.56 -15.39 -2.18
CA THR A 153 -8.67 -15.61 -0.73
C THR A 153 -9.89 -16.42 -0.32
N GLY A 154 -10.94 -16.46 -1.15
CA GLY A 154 -12.21 -17.08 -0.80
C GLY A 154 -12.77 -16.50 0.50
N ASP A 155 -13.28 -17.37 1.36
CA ASP A 155 -13.86 -17.00 2.66
C ASP A 155 -12.86 -16.91 3.81
N ARG A 156 -11.56 -17.16 3.58
CA ARG A 156 -10.53 -17.16 4.63
C ARG A 156 -10.45 -15.86 5.43
N LEU A 157 -10.74 -14.72 4.80
CA LEU A 157 -10.78 -13.43 5.49
C LEU A 157 -11.98 -13.27 6.42
N LYS A 158 -13.09 -13.95 6.14
CA LYS A 158 -14.26 -13.96 7.02
C LYS A 158 -13.97 -14.72 8.31
N GLU A 159 -13.05 -15.69 8.28
CA GLU A 159 -12.59 -16.44 9.45
C GLU A 159 -11.73 -15.60 10.41
N MET A 160 -11.12 -14.50 9.93
CA MET A 160 -10.18 -13.69 10.71
C MET A 160 -10.86 -12.67 11.65
N GLU A 161 -12.19 -12.70 11.79
CA GLU A 161 -13.01 -11.72 12.53
C GLU A 161 -12.76 -10.25 12.12
N TRP A 162 -12.13 -10.04 10.96
CA TRP A 162 -11.90 -8.71 10.40
C TRP A 162 -13.17 -8.18 9.76
N ARG A 163 -13.38 -6.87 9.86
CA ARG A 163 -14.54 -6.20 9.27
C ARG A 163 -14.18 -5.56 7.93
N GLU A 164 -15.03 -5.78 6.94
CA GLU A 164 -14.93 -5.06 5.66
C GLU A 164 -15.26 -3.58 5.89
N MET A 165 -14.59 -2.68 5.17
CA MET A 165 -14.79 -1.24 5.28
C MET A 165 -16.22 -0.86 4.87
N GLU A 166 -16.90 -0.14 5.76
CA GLU A 166 -18.27 0.30 5.55
C GLU A 166 -18.37 1.36 4.44
N THR A 167 -19.48 1.33 3.69
CA THR A 167 -19.81 2.36 2.71
C THR A 167 -20.79 3.35 3.32
N VAL A 168 -20.54 4.65 3.13
CA VAL A 168 -21.40 5.72 3.67
C VAL A 168 -22.39 6.20 2.61
N SER A 169 -23.56 6.67 3.05
CA SER A 169 -24.52 7.38 2.19
C SER A 169 -23.92 8.70 1.71
N THR A 170 -24.11 9.04 0.43
CA THR A 170 -23.68 10.32 -0.14
C THR A 170 -24.34 11.55 0.50
N PHE A 171 -25.58 11.40 0.98
CA PHE A 171 -26.36 12.48 1.58
C PHE A 171 -27.03 12.00 2.88
N PRO A 172 -26.88 12.73 4.00
CA PRO A 172 -27.61 12.43 5.22
C PRO A 172 -29.13 12.45 4.97
N GLY A 173 -29.83 11.36 5.26
CA GLY A 173 -31.28 11.27 5.17
C GLY A 173 -31.88 10.88 3.80
N VAL A 174 -31.06 10.61 2.77
CA VAL A 174 -31.55 10.06 1.49
C VAL A 174 -31.39 8.54 1.49
N THR A 175 -32.49 7.83 1.21
CA THR A 175 -32.57 6.38 1.15
C THR A 175 -31.68 5.78 0.05
N ASP A 176 -30.59 5.14 0.49
CA ASP A 176 -29.92 3.94 -0.05
C ASP A 176 -29.52 3.81 -1.53
N SER A 177 -29.76 4.79 -2.40
CA SER A 177 -29.47 4.62 -3.83
C SER A 177 -28.00 4.83 -4.20
N GLU A 178 -27.21 5.58 -3.42
CA GLU A 178 -25.78 5.78 -3.67
C GLU A 178 -24.92 5.67 -2.40
N ARG A 179 -24.50 4.45 -2.06
CA ARG A 179 -23.45 4.24 -1.06
C ARG A 179 -22.07 4.39 -1.71
N ARG A 180 -21.17 5.14 -1.08
CA ARG A 180 -19.80 5.36 -1.57
C ARG A 180 -18.78 4.96 -0.52
N LEU A 181 -17.68 4.39 -0.99
CA LEU A 181 -16.51 4.15 -0.15
C LEU A 181 -15.94 5.50 0.34
N TYR A 182 -15.79 5.65 1.65
CA TYR A 182 -15.24 6.86 2.26
C TYR A 182 -14.12 6.48 3.22
N ILE A 183 -12.92 7.00 2.96
CA ILE A 183 -11.71 6.72 3.75
C ILE A 183 -11.07 8.07 4.08
N PRO A 184 -11.54 8.77 5.14
CA PRO A 184 -11.06 10.09 5.47
C PRO A 184 -9.58 10.06 5.86
N GLY A 185 -8.76 10.92 5.26
CA GLY A 185 -7.30 10.89 5.45
C GLY A 185 -6.61 9.69 4.79
N GLY A 186 -7.33 8.86 4.04
CA GLY A 186 -6.78 7.71 3.31
C GLY A 186 -5.92 8.06 2.09
N GLY A 187 -5.74 9.35 1.78
CA GLY A 187 -4.89 9.80 0.68
C GLY A 187 -5.18 9.08 -0.65
N ALA A 188 -4.18 8.36 -1.18
CA ALA A 188 -4.29 7.65 -2.44
C ALA A 188 -5.07 6.32 -2.36
N THR A 189 -5.41 5.82 -1.17
CA THR A 189 -5.97 4.47 -0.95
C THR A 189 -7.24 4.19 -1.74
N LYS A 190 -8.26 5.07 -1.61
CA LYS A 190 -9.53 4.88 -2.32
C LYS A 190 -9.31 4.79 -3.82
N ARG A 191 -8.44 5.65 -4.36
CA ARG A 191 -8.14 5.71 -5.79
C ARG A 191 -7.38 4.47 -6.26
N LEU A 192 -6.34 4.07 -5.53
CA LEU A 192 -5.58 2.84 -5.80
C LEU A 192 -6.51 1.63 -5.81
N PHE A 193 -7.39 1.52 -4.82
CA PHE A 193 -8.39 0.45 -4.75
C PHE A 193 -9.32 0.45 -5.96
N THR A 194 -9.94 1.59 -6.29
CA THR A 194 -10.86 1.68 -7.44
C THR A 194 -10.18 1.41 -8.77
N ASP A 195 -9.00 1.98 -9.01
CA ASP A 195 -8.24 1.73 -10.25
C ASP A 195 -7.80 0.24 -10.32
N SER A 196 -7.50 -0.39 -9.19
CA SER A 196 -7.15 -1.83 -9.11
C SER A 196 -8.34 -2.75 -9.37
N CYS A 197 -9.54 -2.40 -8.90
CA CYS A 197 -10.77 -3.11 -9.27
C CYS A 197 -11.02 -3.05 -10.78
N ALA A 198 -10.80 -1.88 -11.40
CA ALA A 198 -11.02 -1.69 -12.84
C ALA A 198 -10.00 -2.46 -13.70
N GLU A 199 -8.78 -2.65 -13.20
CA GLU A 199 -7.69 -3.32 -13.91
C GLU A 199 -7.53 -4.82 -13.56
N ASP A 200 -8.46 -5.37 -12.77
CA ASP A 200 -8.50 -6.75 -12.28
C ASP A 200 -7.23 -7.17 -11.50
N ILE A 201 -6.71 -6.27 -10.67
CA ILE A 201 -5.55 -6.55 -9.82
C ILE A 201 -5.99 -7.27 -8.55
N PRO A 202 -5.36 -8.39 -8.15
CA PRO A 202 -5.61 -9.04 -6.86
C PRO A 202 -5.00 -8.20 -5.73
N LEU A 203 -5.81 -7.29 -5.16
CA LEU A 203 -5.39 -6.34 -4.15
C LEU A 203 -6.29 -6.36 -2.90
N HIS A 204 -5.66 -6.35 -1.74
CA HIS A 204 -6.28 -5.99 -0.46
C HIS A 204 -5.82 -4.64 0.03
N VAL A 205 -6.71 -3.92 0.70
CA VAL A 205 -6.33 -2.81 1.57
C VAL A 205 -6.55 -3.28 3.00
N VAL A 206 -5.56 -3.06 3.87
CA VAL A 206 -5.71 -3.17 5.33
C VAL A 206 -5.57 -1.76 5.89
N SER A 207 -6.60 -1.27 6.55
CA SER A 207 -6.69 0.09 7.07
C SER A 207 -6.96 0.08 8.56
N VAL A 208 -6.28 0.93 9.31
CA VAL A 208 -6.55 1.15 10.74
C VAL A 208 -7.02 2.58 10.99
N PHE A 209 -7.93 2.75 11.93
CA PHE A 209 -8.33 4.08 12.37
C PHE A 209 -7.29 4.66 13.35
N GLN A 210 -6.79 5.87 13.07
CA GLN A 210 -5.78 6.54 13.88
C GLN A 210 -6.26 7.92 14.36
N LEU A 211 -6.02 8.21 15.64
CA LEU A 211 -6.09 9.56 16.21
C LEU A 211 -4.80 10.29 15.83
N GLY A 212 -4.94 11.43 15.15
CA GLY A 212 -3.81 12.20 14.62
C GLY A 212 -2.88 12.76 15.69
#